data_AF-A0A0P0GAC4-F1
#
_entry.id   AF-A0A0P0GAC4-F1
#
_cell.length_a   1.000
_cell.length_b   1.000
_cell.length_c   1.000
_cell.angle_alpha   90.00
_cell.angle_beta   90.00
_cell.angle_gamma   90.00
#
_symmetry.space_group_name_H-M   'P 1'
#
loop_
_entity.id
_entity.type
_entity.pdbx_description
1 polymer ?
#
loop_
_entity_poly.entity_id
_entity_poly.type
_entity_poly.pdbx_seq_one_letter_code
_entity_poly.pdbx_strand_id
1 'polypeptide(L)'
;MKSLIPALFTVGALMVLFGAAVYITGWEPAPYVYTIGATMVALAQINSPSKSNRANVKRLRRQQIFGALLLVLTGAFMFFTHGNEWIVCLTVAAILELYTAIRIPQEEAKE
;
A
#
# COMPACT_ATOMS: atom_id res chain seq x y z
N MET A 1 -20.90 5.57 4.10
CA MET A 1 -19.63 5.60 3.32
C MET A 1 -18.35 5.58 4.19
N LYS A 2 -18.43 5.45 5.52
CA LYS A 2 -17.23 5.45 6.40
C LYS A 2 -16.51 4.08 6.49
N SER A 3 -17.15 2.98 6.10
CA SER A 3 -16.59 1.62 6.18
C SER A 3 -16.02 1.06 4.88
N LEU A 4 -16.37 1.64 3.72
CA LEU A 4 -15.98 1.10 2.41
C LEU A 4 -14.49 1.32 2.13
N ILE A 5 -13.95 2.48 2.48
CA ILE A 5 -12.54 2.82 2.28
C ILE A 5 -11.61 1.91 3.12
N PRO A 6 -11.83 1.72 4.42
CA PRO A 6 -11.02 0.77 5.19
C PRO A 6 -11.23 -0.68 4.74
N ALA A 7 -12.43 -1.08 4.31
CA ALA A 7 -12.65 -2.42 3.75
C ALA A 7 -11.87 -2.62 2.44
N LEU A 8 -11.87 -1.63 1.54
CA LEU A 8 -11.08 -1.62 0.30
C LEU A 8 -9.59 -1.75 0.57
N PHE A 9 -9.08 -1.03 1.59
CA PHE A 9 -7.69 -1.15 2.00
C PHE A 9 -7.38 -2.56 2.53
N THR A 10 -8.20 -3.12 3.43
CA THR A 10 -7.97 -4.46 3.98
C THR A 10 -8.01 -5.53 2.90
N VAL A 11 -9.00 -5.48 2.00
CA VAL A 11 -9.10 -6.44 0.88
C VAL A 11 -7.90 -6.28 -0.06
N GLY A 12 -7.54 -5.04 -0.41
CA GLY A 12 -6.36 -4.78 -1.25
C GLY A 12 -5.07 -5.28 -0.63
N ALA A 13 -4.86 -5.05 0.68
CA ALA A 13 -3.68 -5.50 1.40
C ALA A 13 -3.58 -7.04 1.46
N LEU A 14 -4.71 -7.73 1.68
CA LEU A 14 -4.74 -9.19 1.63
C LEU A 14 -4.40 -9.71 0.23
N MET A 15 -4.91 -9.06 -0.82
CA MET A 15 -4.57 -9.42 -2.20
C MET A 15 -3.10 -9.18 -2.54
N VAL A 16 -2.50 -8.09 -2.05
CA VAL A 16 -1.06 -7.80 -2.18
C VAL A 16 -0.23 -8.90 -1.51
N LEU A 17 -0.55 -9.26 -0.26
CA LEU A 17 0.17 -10.30 0.47
C LEU A 17 0.02 -11.68 -0.18
N PHE A 18 -1.21 -12.03 -0.57
CA PHE A 18 -1.48 -13.30 -1.25
C PHE A 18 -0.79 -13.36 -2.61
N GLY A 19 -0.89 -12.31 -3.42
CA GLY A 19 -0.22 -12.21 -4.71
C GLY A 19 1.30 -12.32 -4.59
N ALA A 20 1.91 -11.66 -3.61
CA ALA A 20 3.34 -11.76 -3.35
C ALA A 20 3.76 -13.17 -2.90
N ALA A 21 3.00 -13.81 -2.02
CA ALA A 21 3.29 -15.17 -1.55
C ALA A 21 3.17 -16.20 -2.69
N VAL A 22 2.13 -16.07 -3.52
CA VAL A 22 1.87 -16.98 -4.64
C VAL A 22 2.84 -16.75 -5.79
N TYR A 23 3.36 -15.52 -5.98
CA TYR A 23 4.40 -15.23 -6.97
C TYR A 23 5.69 -16.02 -6.69
N ILE A 24 6.06 -16.22 -5.42
CA ILE A 24 7.21 -17.03 -5.03
C ILE A 24 7.05 -18.50 -5.48
N THR A 25 5.81 -19.00 -5.54
CA THR A 25 5.52 -20.37 -6.01
C THR A 25 5.51 -20.52 -7.54
N GLY A 26 5.74 -19.44 -8.29
CA GLY A 26 5.82 -19.46 -9.76
C GLY A 26 4.46 -19.49 -10.47
N TRP A 27 3.39 -19.08 -9.79
CA TRP A 27 2.05 -19.01 -10.39
C TRP A 27 1.94 -17.84 -11.37
N GLU A 28 1.60 -18.13 -12.63
CA GLU A 28 1.37 -17.14 -13.68
C GLU A 28 0.37 -16.02 -13.33
N PRO A 29 -0.77 -16.25 -12.63
CA PRO A 29 -1.71 -15.17 -12.33
C PRO A 29 -1.28 -14.29 -11.15
N ALA A 30 -0.19 -14.61 -10.45
CA ALA A 30 0.18 -13.93 -9.21
C ALA A 30 0.44 -12.41 -9.35
N PRO A 31 1.15 -11.92 -10.39
CA PRO A 31 1.36 -10.48 -10.59
C PRO A 31 0.06 -9.71 -10.82
N TYR A 32 -0.94 -10.33 -11.44
CA TYR A 32 -2.25 -9.73 -11.67
C TYR A 32 -3.00 -9.54 -10.35
N VAL A 33 -3.01 -10.57 -9.50
CA VAL A 33 -3.65 -10.48 -8.17
C VAL A 33 -2.97 -9.41 -7.32
N TYR A 34 -1.63 -9.39 -7.34
CA TYR A 34 -0.83 -8.40 -6.64
C TYR A 34 -1.13 -6.97 -7.10
N THR A 35 -1.10 -6.71 -8.41
CA THR A 35 -1.30 -5.35 -8.97
C THR A 35 -2.71 -4.83 -8.74
N ILE A 36 -3.73 -5.69 -8.82
CA ILE A 36 -5.11 -5.32 -8.48
C ILE A 36 -5.18 -4.91 -7.00
N GLY A 37 -4.60 -5.72 -6.11
CA GLY A 37 -4.54 -5.41 -4.68
C GLY A 37 -3.83 -4.09 -4.41
N ALA A 38 -2.66 -3.86 -5.02
CA ALA A 38 -1.88 -2.63 -4.87
C ALA A 38 -2.64 -1.40 -5.36
N THR A 39 -3.38 -1.53 -6.47
CA THR A 39 -4.22 -0.45 -7.01
C THR A 39 -5.37 -0.14 -6.06
N MET A 40 -6.03 -1.15 -5.47
CA MET A 40 -7.09 -0.94 -4.48
C MET A 40 -6.55 -0.24 -3.22
N VAL A 41 -5.37 -0.64 -2.74
CA VAL A 41 -4.68 0.00 -1.62
C VAL A 41 -4.35 1.47 -1.94
N ALA A 42 -3.83 1.76 -3.13
CA ALA A 42 -3.54 3.12 -3.58
C ALA A 42 -4.81 3.98 -3.67
N LEU A 43 -5.88 3.45 -4.26
CA LEU A 43 -7.17 4.15 -4.35
C LEU A 43 -7.77 4.44 -2.97
N ALA A 44 -7.69 3.49 -2.04
CA ALA A 44 -8.18 3.68 -0.68
C ALA A 44 -7.39 4.77 0.08
N GLN A 45 -6.08 4.81 -0.11
CA GLN A 45 -5.22 5.81 0.55
C GLN A 45 -5.38 7.21 -0.05
N ILE A 46 -5.59 7.34 -1.36
CA ILE A 46 -5.86 8.62 -2.03
C ILE A 46 -7.25 9.17 -1.64
N ASN A 47 -8.26 8.30 -1.56
CA ASN A 47 -9.64 8.71 -1.27
C ASN A 47 -9.93 8.87 0.23
N SER A 48 -8.99 8.57 1.13
CA SER A 48 -9.16 8.79 2.56
C SER A 48 -9.02 10.29 2.90
N PRO A 49 -10.12 11.01 3.25
CA PRO A 49 -10.04 12.43 3.58
C PRO A 49 -9.30 12.64 4.91
N SER A 50 -8.43 13.64 5.00
CA SER A 50 -7.74 13.98 6.25
C SER A 50 -8.66 14.83 7.11
N LYS A 51 -9.01 14.32 8.29
CA LYS A 51 -9.90 15.03 9.22
C LYS A 51 -9.15 16.08 10.06
N SER A 52 -7.82 15.96 10.18
CA SER A 52 -6.97 16.85 10.99
C SER A 52 -6.48 18.08 10.21
N ASN A 53 -6.45 19.23 10.90
CA ASN A 53 -6.04 20.54 10.39
C ASN A 53 -4.51 20.78 10.52
N ARG A 54 -3.75 19.86 11.11
CA ARG A 54 -2.30 20.03 11.34
C ARG A 54 -1.50 19.77 10.06
N ALA A 55 -0.55 20.67 9.76
CA ALA A 55 0.35 20.54 8.61
C ALA A 55 1.20 19.25 8.65
N ASN A 56 1.47 18.70 9.85
CA ASN A 56 2.25 17.48 10.03
C ASN A 56 1.52 16.23 9.50
N VAL A 57 0.24 16.06 9.83
CA VAL A 57 -0.60 14.94 9.34
C VAL A 57 -0.72 14.98 7.82
N LYS A 58 -0.80 16.18 7.23
CA LYS A 58 -0.83 16.36 5.76
C LYS A 58 0.48 15.95 5.09
N ARG A 59 1.65 16.14 5.74
CA ARG A 59 2.95 15.65 5.24
C ARG A 59 3.03 14.13 5.34
N LEU A 60 2.58 13.59 6.46
CA LEU A 60 2.59 12.16 6.72
C LEU A 60 1.71 11.38 5.72
N ARG A 61 0.56 11.94 5.35
CA ARG A 61 -0.29 11.36 4.29
C ARG A 61 0.36 11.41 2.90
N ARG A 62 1.22 12.40 2.59
CA ARG A 62 2.01 12.37 1.35
C ARG A 62 3.02 11.22 1.35
N GLN A 63 3.62 10.90 2.50
CA GLN A 63 4.50 9.73 2.62
C GLN A 63 3.73 8.42 2.49
N GLN A 64 2.50 8.38 3.01
CA GLN A 64 1.61 7.23 2.88
C GLN A 64 1.23 6.97 1.41
N ILE A 65 0.84 8.02 0.67
CA ILE A 65 0.58 7.92 -0.77
C ILE A 65 1.84 7.50 -1.53
N PHE A 66 3.02 7.97 -1.12
CA PHE A 66 4.29 7.55 -1.71
C PHE A 66 4.57 6.05 -1.48
N GLY A 67 4.28 5.52 -0.28
CA GLY A 67 4.32 4.08 0.00
C GLY A 67 3.35 3.29 -0.88
N ALA A 68 2.12 3.78 -1.06
CA ALA A 68 1.12 3.17 -1.93
C ALA A 68 1.57 3.13 -3.41
N LEU A 69 2.19 4.21 -3.89
CA LEU A 69 2.76 4.29 -5.23
C LEU A 69 3.90 3.29 -5.42
N LEU A 70 4.74 3.10 -4.40
CA LEU A 70 5.79 2.07 -4.40
C LEU A 70 5.20 0.65 -4.43
N LEU A 71 4.08 0.39 -3.77
CA LEU A 71 3.38 -0.90 -3.89
C LEU A 71 2.90 -1.16 -5.32
N VAL A 72 2.37 -0.14 -6.01
CA VAL A 72 1.97 -0.27 -7.42
C VAL A 72 3.19 -0.48 -8.33
N LEU A 73 4.27 0.26 -8.09
CA LEU A 73 5.54 0.09 -8.80
C LEU A 73 6.14 -1.31 -8.61
N THR A 74 6.00 -1.89 -7.42
CA THR A 74 6.41 -3.27 -7.16
C THR A 74 5.67 -4.25 -8.07
N GLY A 75 4.38 -4.02 -8.31
CA GLY A 75 3.60 -4.84 -9.21
C GLY A 75 4.02 -4.68 -10.67
N ALA A 76 4.39 -3.46 -11.07
CA ALA A 76 5.02 -3.23 -12.37
C ALA A 76 6.36 -3.97 -12.49
N PHE A 77 7.20 -3.96 -11.44
CA PHE A 77 8.44 -4.74 -11.42
C PHE A 77 8.18 -6.24 -11.53
N MET A 78 7.16 -6.81 -10.86
CA MET A 78 6.81 -8.23 -11.04
C MET A 78 6.49 -8.62 -12.50
N PHE A 79 6.00 -7.66 -13.31
CA PHE A 79 5.73 -7.88 -14.74
C PHE A 79 6.95 -7.69 -15.63
N PHE A 80 7.74 -6.63 -15.39
CA PHE A 80 8.86 -6.27 -16.26
C PHE A 80 10.16 -6.98 -15.88
N THR A 81 10.44 -7.08 -14.58
CA THR A 81 11.64 -7.70 -14.06
C THR A 81 11.30 -9.05 -13.44
N HIS A 82 11.55 -10.12 -14.19
CA HIS A 82 11.34 -11.52 -13.76
C HIS A 82 12.35 -11.97 -12.67
N GLY A 83 13.09 -11.03 -12.09
CA GLY A 83 14.07 -11.23 -11.02
C GLY A 83 13.49 -10.92 -9.64
N ASN A 84 14.38 -10.73 -8.65
CA ASN A 84 13.98 -10.49 -7.26
C ASN A 84 13.88 -9.00 -6.88
N GLU A 85 13.95 -8.08 -7.85
CA GLU A 85 13.92 -6.63 -7.59
C GLU A 85 12.59 -6.17 -6.97
N TRP A 86 11.49 -6.87 -7.30
CA TRP A 86 10.19 -6.61 -6.68
C TRP A 86 10.23 -6.78 -5.16
N ILE A 87 11.04 -7.69 -4.62
CA ILE A 87 11.15 -7.92 -3.17
C ILE A 87 11.71 -6.68 -2.48
N VAL A 88 12.74 -6.06 -3.08
CA VAL A 88 13.35 -4.84 -2.54
C VAL A 88 12.35 -3.69 -2.57
N CYS A 89 11.63 -3.52 -3.69
CA CYS A 89 10.61 -2.49 -3.82
C CYS A 89 9.46 -2.69 -2.82
N LEU A 90 8.97 -3.93 -2.69
CA LEU A 90 7.93 -4.34 -1.73
C LEU A 90 8.35 -4.01 -0.29
N THR A 91 9.59 -4.34 0.06
CA THR A 91 10.11 -4.13 1.42
C THR A 91 10.17 -2.65 1.77
N VAL A 92 10.67 -1.82 0.85
CA VAL A 92 10.71 -0.36 1.04
C VAL A 92 9.30 0.21 1.16
N ALA A 93 8.37 -0.24 0.32
CA ALA A 93 6.97 0.17 0.38
C ALA A 93 6.33 -0.18 1.74
N ALA A 94 6.54 -1.42 2.20
CA ALA A 94 6.00 -1.92 3.46
C ALA A 94 6.53 -1.15 4.68
N ILE A 95 7.82 -0.80 4.70
CA ILE A 95 8.40 0.00 5.79
C ILE A 95 7.77 1.40 5.84
N LEU A 96 7.59 2.05 4.68
CA LEU A 96 6.98 3.36 4.61
C LEU A 96 5.51 3.33 5.04
N GLU A 97 4.74 2.35 4.55
CA GLU A 97 3.34 2.18 4.95
C GLU A 97 3.23 1.90 6.46
N LEU A 98 4.05 1.01 7.01
CA LEU A 98 4.07 0.70 8.44
C LEU A 98 4.42 1.93 9.29
N TYR A 99 5.43 2.71 8.88
CA TYR A 99 5.80 3.95 9.54
C TYR A 99 4.61 4.92 9.59
N THR A 100 3.92 5.09 8.46
CA THR A 100 2.74 5.99 8.40
C THR A 100 1.56 5.45 9.20
N ALA A 101 1.33 4.13 9.21
CA ALA A 101 0.25 3.49 9.94
C ALA A 101 0.38 3.65 11.46
N ILE A 102 1.61 3.67 11.99
CA ILE A 102 1.86 3.90 13.43
C ILE A 102 1.81 5.39 13.76
N ARG A 103 2.39 6.24 12.90
CA ARG A 103 2.59 7.66 13.20
C ARG A 103 1.31 8.49 13.04
N ILE A 104 0.43 8.17 12.09
CA ILE A 104 -0.87 8.86 11.89
C ILE A 104 -1.75 8.80 13.15
N PRO A 105 -2.09 7.64 13.72
CA PRO A 105 -2.95 7.57 14.91
C PRO A 105 -2.27 8.19 16.15
N GLN A 106 -0.94 8.14 16.25
CA GLN A 106 -0.21 8.85 17.31
C GLN A 106 -0.31 10.37 17.20
N GLU A 107 -0.44 10.90 15.99
CA GLU A 107 -0.58 12.34 15.75
C GLU A 107 -2.02 12.80 15.92
N GLU A 108 -3.00 11.96 15.58
CA GLU A 108 -4.43 12.17 15.86
C GLU A 108 -4.75 12.06 17.37
N ALA A 109 -4.11 11.16 18.12
CA ALA A 109 -4.30 11.04 19.58
C ALA A 109 -3.67 12.18 20.40
N LYS A 110 -2.86 13.04 19.76
CA LYS A 110 -2.32 14.28 20.34
C LYS A 110 -3.22 15.50 20.07
N GLU A 111 -4.34 15.31 19.38
CA GLU A 111 -5.47 16.25 19.38
C GLU A 111 -6.35 15.99 20.60
#